data_AF-A0A5D0W0R2-F1
#
_entry.id   AF-A0A5D0W0R2-F1
#
_cell.length_a   1.000
_cell.length_b   1.000
_cell.length_c   1.000
_cell.angle_alpha   90.00
_cell.angle_beta   90.00
_cell.angle_gamma   90.00
#
_symmetry.space_group_name_H-M   'P 1'
#
loop_
_entity.id
_entity.type
_entity.pdbx_description
1 polymer ?
#
loop_
_entity_poly.entity_id
_entity_poly.type
_entity_poly.pdbx_seq_one_letter_code
_entity_poly.pdbx_strand_id
1 'polypeptide(L)'
;FDPDAENESDENRYERAMRIQAKVASLVTAFARVRQDKEPLKPNPDLSYAANFLYMLRGELPTDIEVEAFNKALILHADHELNASAFTARCAVSSLSDMYSGIVAAVGSLKGPLHGGANEQVMTMLS
;
A
#
# COMPACT_ATOMS: atom_id res chain seq x y z
N PHE A 1 3.94 -7.46 -14.35
CA PHE A 1 3.10 -8.21 -15.29
C PHE A 1 2.69 -9.51 -14.62
N ASP A 2 1.39 -9.84 -14.65
CA ASP A 2 0.82 -11.06 -14.09
C ASP A 2 0.17 -11.84 -15.24
N PRO A 3 0.69 -13.03 -15.62
CA PRO A 3 0.12 -13.82 -16.71
C PRO A 3 -1.26 -14.38 -16.37
N ASP A 4 -1.59 -14.49 -15.08
CA ASP A 4 -2.84 -15.07 -14.59
C ASP A 4 -3.86 -14.00 -14.18
N ALA A 5 -3.74 -12.78 -14.70
CA ALA A 5 -4.60 -11.65 -14.35
C ALA A 5 -6.10 -11.86 -14.68
N GLU A 6 -6.40 -12.71 -15.66
CA GLU A 6 -7.76 -13.06 -16.09
C GLU A 6 -8.30 -14.33 -15.40
N ASN A 7 -7.47 -15.04 -14.65
CA ASN A 7 -7.91 -16.24 -13.93
C ASN A 7 -8.64 -15.84 -12.65
N GLU A 8 -9.94 -16.08 -12.62
CA GLU A 8 -10.83 -15.63 -11.55
C GLU A 8 -11.20 -16.72 -10.55
N SER A 9 -10.40 -17.80 -10.47
CA SER A 9 -10.51 -18.77 -9.37
C SER A 9 -10.26 -18.08 -8.03
N ASP A 10 -10.92 -18.54 -6.96
CA ASP A 10 -10.77 -17.95 -5.63
C ASP A 10 -9.32 -18.04 -5.12
N GLU A 11 -8.62 -19.13 -5.45
CA GLU A 11 -7.20 -19.31 -5.15
C GLU A 11 -6.34 -18.24 -5.84
N ASN A 12 -6.52 -18.03 -7.15
CA ASN A 12 -5.73 -17.05 -7.89
C ASN A 12 -6.05 -15.61 -7.47
N ARG A 13 -7.31 -15.32 -7.13
CA ARG A 13 -7.71 -14.02 -6.54
C ARG A 13 -7.00 -13.78 -5.21
N TYR A 14 -6.94 -14.79 -4.34
CA TYR A 14 -6.27 -14.69 -3.05
C TYR A 14 -4.75 -14.49 -3.21
N GLU A 15 -4.12 -15.27 -4.08
CA GLU A 15 -2.69 -15.09 -4.39
C GLU A 15 -2.39 -13.71 -4.98
N ARG A 16 -3.25 -13.22 -5.88
CA ARG A 16 -3.13 -11.89 -6.48
C ARG A 16 -3.23 -10.81 -5.40
N ALA A 17 -4.17 -10.92 -4.47
CA ALA A 17 -4.32 -10.00 -3.34
C ALA A 17 -3.07 -10.00 -2.45
N MET A 18 -2.55 -11.17 -2.07
CA MET A 18 -1.31 -11.29 -1.29
C MET A 18 -0.12 -10.68 -2.02
N ARG A 19 0.01 -10.94 -3.33
CA ARG A 19 1.09 -10.43 -4.18
C ARG A 19 1.05 -8.91 -4.29
N ILE A 20 -0.13 -8.33 -4.45
CA ILE A 20 -0.32 -6.87 -4.45
C ILE A 20 0.11 -6.32 -3.10
N GLN A 21 -0.45 -6.83 -2.00
CA GLN A 21 -0.16 -6.35 -0.64
C GLN A 21 1.34 -6.41 -0.31
N ALA A 22 2.01 -7.51 -0.64
CA ALA A 22 3.44 -7.67 -0.42
C ALA A 22 4.28 -6.64 -1.22
N LYS A 23 3.87 -6.30 -2.43
CA LYS A 23 4.61 -5.40 -3.33
C LYS A 23 4.36 -3.91 -3.08
N VAL A 24 3.24 -3.53 -2.45
CA VAL A 24 2.93 -2.12 -2.14
C VAL A 24 4.05 -1.46 -1.33
N ALA A 25 4.58 -2.14 -0.31
CA ALA A 25 5.70 -1.64 0.49
C ALA A 25 6.94 -1.31 -0.37
N SER A 26 7.31 -2.21 -1.29
CA SER A 26 8.46 -2.02 -2.18
C SER A 26 8.23 -0.86 -3.14
N LEU A 27 7.02 -0.74 -3.70
CA LEU A 27 6.66 0.35 -4.61
C LEU A 27 6.76 1.73 -3.92
N VAL A 28 6.17 1.87 -2.74
CA VAL A 28 6.12 3.13 -2.00
C VAL A 28 7.52 3.56 -1.55
N THR A 29 8.30 2.63 -0.99
CA THR A 29 9.65 2.93 -0.49
C THR A 29 10.63 3.22 -1.62
N ALA A 30 10.55 2.49 -2.74
CA ALA A 30 11.33 2.79 -3.95
C ALA A 30 11.01 4.19 -4.48
N PHE A 31 9.72 4.55 -4.59
CA PHE A 31 9.31 5.87 -5.03
C PHE A 31 9.85 6.98 -4.13
N ALA A 32 9.77 6.81 -2.80
CA ALA A 32 10.28 7.77 -1.84
C ALA A 32 11.81 7.96 -1.95
N ARG A 33 12.56 6.88 -2.19
CA ARG A 33 14.03 6.92 -2.33
C ARG A 33 14.48 7.57 -3.63
N VAL A 34 13.86 7.21 -4.75
CA VAL A 34 14.17 7.82 -6.05
C VAL A 34 13.95 9.32 -6.02
N ARG A 35 12.93 9.81 -5.31
CA ARG A 35 12.70 11.25 -5.10
C ARG A 35 13.75 11.96 -4.23
N GLN A 36 14.63 11.20 -3.58
CA GLN A 36 15.76 11.70 -2.80
C GLN A 36 17.10 11.35 -3.47
N ASP A 37 17.10 11.02 -4.76
CA ASP A 37 18.28 10.58 -5.53
C ASP A 37 19.00 9.37 -4.91
N LYS A 38 18.23 8.50 -4.23
CA LYS A 38 18.72 7.25 -3.64
C LYS A 38 18.24 6.05 -4.43
N GLU A 39 19.10 5.06 -4.55
CA GLU A 39 18.73 3.76 -5.12
C GLU A 39 17.70 3.03 -4.25
N PRO A 40 16.67 2.39 -4.84
CA PRO A 40 15.77 1.49 -4.14
C PRO A 40 16.50 0.35 -3.45
N LEU A 41 16.01 -0.06 -2.28
CA LEU A 41 16.55 -1.21 -1.56
C LEU A 41 15.72 -2.45 -1.82
N LYS A 42 16.39 -3.61 -1.84
CA LYS A 42 15.71 -4.90 -1.95
C LYS A 42 15.03 -5.25 -0.61
N PRO A 43 13.87 -5.93 -0.64
CA PRO A 43 13.25 -6.46 0.56
C PRO A 43 14.17 -7.44 1.29
N ASN A 44 14.14 -7.42 2.62
CA ASN A 44 14.78 -8.42 3.47
C ASN A 44 13.73 -9.43 3.97
N PRO A 45 13.82 -10.73 3.59
CA PRO A 45 12.84 -11.74 3.96
C PRO A 45 12.86 -12.13 5.45
N ASP A 46 13.94 -11.79 6.17
CA ASP A 46 14.07 -12.09 7.60
C ASP A 46 13.39 -11.04 8.50
N LEU A 47 12.90 -9.94 7.92
CA LEU A 47 12.21 -8.86 8.64
C LEU A 47 10.68 -8.99 8.54
N SER A 48 9.99 -8.55 9.59
CA SER A 48 8.53 -8.39 9.54
C SER A 48 8.11 -7.34 8.50
N TYR A 49 6.85 -7.35 8.06
CA TYR A 49 6.37 -6.40 7.05
C TYR A 49 6.63 -4.92 7.43
N ALA A 50 6.34 -4.56 8.68
CA ALA A 50 6.59 -3.21 9.20
C ALA A 50 8.09 -2.89 9.28
N ALA A 51 8.90 -3.81 9.79
CA ALA A 51 10.35 -3.62 9.89
C ALA A 51 11.00 -3.49 8.50
N ASN A 52 10.61 -4.35 7.56
CA ASN A 52 11.08 -4.33 6.17
C ASN A 52 10.68 -3.03 5.46
N PHE A 53 9.47 -2.50 5.69
CA PHE A 53 9.05 -1.22 5.13
C PHE A 53 9.96 -0.08 5.59
N LEU A 54 10.19 0.04 6.90
CA LEU A 54 11.04 1.10 7.47
C LEU A 54 12.51 0.95 7.03
N TYR A 55 13.01 -0.29 6.98
CA TYR A 55 14.33 -0.61 6.45
C TYR A 55 14.46 -0.18 4.98
N MET A 56 13.53 -0.59 4.11
CA MET A 56 13.58 -0.24 2.69
C MET A 56 13.43 1.27 2.47
N LEU A 57 12.69 1.98 3.32
CA LEU A 57 12.54 3.44 3.24
C LEU A 57 13.84 4.16 3.57
N ARG A 58 14.44 3.84 4.72
CA ARG A 58 15.56 4.61 5.30
C ARG A 58 16.94 4.05 4.93
N GLY A 59 17.07 2.74 4.81
CA GLY A 59 18.32 2.02 4.60
C GLY A 59 19.02 1.60 5.88
N GLU A 60 18.34 1.73 7.01
CA GLU A 60 18.83 1.38 8.35
C GLU A 60 17.77 0.53 9.05
N LEU A 61 18.22 -0.37 9.94
CA LEU A 61 17.29 -1.20 10.70
C LEU A 61 16.49 -0.33 11.69
N PRO A 62 15.15 -0.46 11.72
CA PRO A 62 14.34 0.26 12.69
C PRO A 62 14.54 -0.27 14.10
N THR A 63 14.30 0.57 15.10
CA THR A 63 14.20 0.15 16.50
C THR A 63 12.88 -0.56 16.76
N ASP A 64 12.81 -1.36 17.83
CA ASP A 64 11.59 -2.11 18.19
C ASP A 64 10.37 -1.20 18.37
N ILE A 65 10.55 -0.01 18.96
CA ILE A 65 9.48 0.97 19.16
C ILE A 65 8.94 1.48 17.82
N GLU A 66 9.82 1.74 16.84
CA GLU A 66 9.39 2.18 15.51
C GLU A 66 8.63 1.08 14.77
N VAL A 67 9.09 -0.16 14.87
CA VAL A 67 8.40 -1.33 14.29
C VAL A 67 7.01 -1.48 14.90
N GLU A 68 6.90 -1.41 16.23
CA GLU A 68 5.62 -1.52 16.94
C GLU A 68 4.66 -0.39 16.55
N ALA A 69 5.12 0.86 16.58
CA ALA A 69 4.32 2.02 16.23
C ALA A 69 3.82 1.96 14.78
N PHE A 70 4.71 1.63 13.84
CA PHE A 70 4.34 1.54 12.43
C PHE A 70 3.41 0.37 12.15
N ASN A 71 3.62 -0.78 12.80
CA ASN A 71 2.72 -1.93 12.68
C ASN A 71 1.31 -1.60 13.19
N LYS A 72 1.19 -0.89 14.31
CA LYS A 72 -0.12 -0.40 14.79
C LYS A 72 -0.76 0.56 13.79
N ALA A 73 0.00 1.49 13.21
CA ALA A 73 -0.51 2.40 12.21
C ALA A 73 -1.05 1.65 10.97
N LEU A 74 -0.34 0.63 10.48
CA LEU A 74 -0.79 -0.22 9.39
C LEU A 74 -2.11 -0.95 9.72
N ILE A 75 -2.21 -1.53 10.91
CA ILE A 75 -3.43 -2.24 11.36
C ILE A 75 -4.61 -1.27 11.46
N LEU A 76 -4.41 -0.09 12.05
CA LEU A 76 -5.46 0.91 12.22
C LEU A 76 -6.01 1.43 10.89
N HIS A 77 -5.20 1.45 9.83
CA HIS A 77 -5.60 1.91 8.50
C HIS A 77 -5.95 0.76 7.55
N ALA A 78 -5.94 -0.50 8.02
CA ALA A 78 -6.07 -1.67 7.15
C ALA A 78 -7.44 -1.75 6.48
N ASP A 79 -8.51 -1.43 7.21
CA ASP A 79 -9.87 -1.41 6.68
C ASP A 79 -10.72 -0.34 7.36
N HIS A 80 -11.68 0.20 6.62
CA HIS A 80 -12.66 1.14 7.14
C HIS A 80 -13.96 1.04 6.32
N GLU A 81 -14.44 -0.18 6.14
CA GLU A 81 -15.71 -0.53 5.47
C GLU A 81 -15.85 0.09 4.06
N LEU A 82 -16.98 0.72 3.74
CA LEU A 82 -17.31 1.29 2.42
C LEU A 82 -16.90 2.76 2.30
N ASN A 83 -15.68 3.09 2.73
CA ASN A 83 -15.08 4.39 2.46
C ASN A 83 -14.93 4.65 0.95
N ALA A 84 -14.69 5.91 0.57
CA ALA A 84 -14.69 6.35 -0.83
C ALA A 84 -13.79 5.51 -1.75
N SER A 85 -12.57 5.16 -1.31
CA SER A 85 -11.66 4.33 -2.10
C SER A 85 -12.12 2.88 -2.21
N ALA A 86 -12.60 2.28 -1.11
CA ALA A 86 -13.12 0.90 -1.13
C ALA A 86 -14.37 0.78 -2.00
N PHE A 87 -15.28 1.75 -1.94
CA PHE A 87 -16.45 1.82 -2.81
C PHE A 87 -16.05 2.00 -4.28
N THR A 88 -15.08 2.88 -4.56
CA THR A 88 -14.55 3.08 -5.91
C THR A 88 -13.97 1.79 -6.48
N ALA A 89 -13.18 1.05 -5.70
CA ALA A 89 -12.62 -0.25 -6.11
C ALA A 89 -13.75 -1.22 -6.50
N ARG A 90 -14.79 -1.33 -5.67
CA ARG A 90 -15.96 -2.18 -5.93
C ARG A 90 -16.73 -1.77 -7.18
N CYS A 91 -16.94 -0.48 -7.40
CA CYS A 91 -17.55 0.02 -8.62
C CYS A 91 -16.71 -0.31 -9.86
N ALA A 92 -15.40 -0.13 -9.79
CA ALA A 92 -14.50 -0.41 -10.91
C ALA A 92 -14.51 -1.90 -11.31
N VAL A 93 -14.52 -2.82 -10.34
CA VAL A 93 -14.56 -4.27 -10.63
C VAL A 93 -15.97 -4.79 -10.94
N SER A 94 -17.03 -4.00 -10.72
CA SER A 94 -18.43 -4.42 -10.96
C SER A 94 -18.75 -4.72 -12.42
N SER A 95 -17.94 -4.21 -13.34
CA SER A 95 -17.99 -4.54 -14.77
C SER A 95 -17.16 -5.77 -15.16
N LEU A 96 -16.76 -6.59 -14.17
CA LEU A 96 -15.82 -7.71 -14.32
C LEU A 96 -14.40 -7.29 -14.72
N SER A 97 -14.01 -6.06 -14.40
CA SER A 97 -12.60 -5.63 -14.51
C SER A 97 -11.74 -6.34 -13.46
N ASP A 98 -10.46 -6.51 -13.77
CA ASP A 98 -9.50 -7.18 -12.90
C ASP A 98 -9.18 -6.39 -11.60
N MET A 99 -8.64 -7.11 -10.62
CA MET A 99 -8.26 -6.56 -9.31
C MET A 99 -7.24 -5.41 -9.40
N TYR A 100 -6.29 -5.44 -10.34
CA TYR A 100 -5.31 -4.35 -10.49
C TYR A 100 -6.00 -3.06 -10.92
N SER A 101 -6.92 -3.13 -11.87
CA SER A 101 -7.74 -1.99 -12.30
C SER A 101 -8.56 -1.41 -11.14
N GLY A 102 -9.16 -2.28 -10.32
CA GLY A 102 -9.85 -1.89 -9.09
C GLY A 102 -8.95 -1.14 -8.08
N ILE A 103 -7.74 -1.66 -7.83
CA ILE A 103 -6.77 -1.03 -6.92
C ILE A 103 -6.29 0.31 -7.46
N VAL A 104 -6.01 0.42 -8.76
CA VAL A 104 -5.59 1.69 -9.38
C VAL A 104 -6.69 2.76 -9.23
N ALA A 105 -7.95 2.40 -9.49
CA ALA A 105 -9.08 3.31 -9.28
C ALA A 105 -9.20 3.73 -7.80
N ALA A 106 -9.03 2.78 -6.87
CA ALA A 106 -9.06 3.04 -5.43
C ALA A 106 -7.96 4.02 -4.99
N VAL A 107 -6.73 3.88 -5.51
CA VAL A 107 -5.62 4.79 -5.24
C VAL A 107 -5.93 6.21 -5.73
N GLY A 108 -6.55 6.33 -6.91
CA GLY A 108 -7.01 7.62 -7.45
C GLY A 108 -8.02 8.31 -6.53
N SER A 109 -8.97 7.55 -6.00
CA SER A 109 -9.96 8.02 -5.02
C SER A 109 -9.32 8.38 -3.67
N LEU A 110 -8.40 7.55 -3.17
CA LEU A 110 -7.69 7.75 -1.90
C LEU A 110 -6.87 9.04 -1.87
N LYS A 111 -6.29 9.45 -3.00
CA LYS A 111 -5.46 10.66 -3.11
C LYS A 111 -6.21 11.95 -2.73
N GLY A 112 -7.55 11.97 -2.80
CA GLY A 112 -8.34 13.17 -2.55
C GLY A 112 -8.10 13.78 -1.15
N PRO A 113 -8.07 15.11 -1.01
CA PRO A 113 -7.84 15.78 0.28
C PRO A 113 -8.92 15.48 1.33
N LEU A 114 -10.15 15.17 0.90
CA LEU A 114 -11.27 14.81 1.75
C LEU A 114 -11.31 13.31 2.11
N HIS A 115 -10.30 12.55 1.73
CA HIS A 115 -10.17 11.13 2.03
C HIS A 115 -8.76 10.83 2.58
N GLY A 116 -7.89 10.14 1.83
CA GLY A 116 -6.55 9.78 2.30
C GLY A 116 -5.58 10.96 2.42
N GLY A 117 -5.86 12.09 1.75
CA GLY A 117 -5.05 13.30 1.85
C GLY A 117 -5.28 14.11 3.13
N ALA A 118 -6.25 13.75 3.97
CA ALA A 118 -6.58 14.50 5.18
C ALA A 118 -5.39 14.60 6.16
N ASN A 119 -4.61 13.52 6.29
CA ASN A 119 -3.43 13.51 7.18
C ASN A 119 -2.36 14.52 6.74
N GLU A 120 -2.17 14.72 5.43
CA GLU A 120 -1.24 15.73 4.90
C GLU A 120 -1.76 17.15 5.19
N GLN A 121 -3.08 17.37 5.16
CA GLN A 121 -3.66 18.66 5.54
C GLN A 121 -3.50 18.95 7.03
N VAL A 122 -3.60 17.94 7.90
CA VAL A 122 -3.30 18.10 9.34
C VAL A 122 -1.85 18.55 9.53
N MET A 123 -0.89 17.92 8.83
CA MET A 123 0.51 18.34 8.89
C MET A 123 0.71 19.78 8.40
N THR A 124 -0.02 20.18 7.35
CA THR A 124 0.01 21.56 6.82
C THR A 124 -0.56 22.58 7.80
N MET A 125 -1.58 22.20 8.59
CA MET A 125 -2.15 23.07 9.63
C MET A 125 -1.20 23.27 10.81
N LEU A 126 -0.38 22.25 11.12
CA LEU A 126 0.51 22.22 12.28
C LEU A 126 1.92 22.79 12.01
N SER A 127 2.28 23.00 10.74
CA SER A 127 3.56 23.55 10.28
C SER A 127 3.55 25.07 10.18
#